data_AF-A0A8B6E5M0-F1
#
_entry.id   AF-A0A8B6E5M0-F1
#
_cell.length_a   1.000
_cell.length_b   1.000
_cell.length_c   1.000
_cell.angle_alpha   90.00
_cell.angle_beta   90.00
_cell.angle_gamma   90.00
#
_symmetry.space_group_name_H-M   'P 1'
#
loop_
_entity.id
_entity.type
_entity.pdbx_description
1 polymer ?
#
loop_
_entity_poly.entity_id
_entity_poly.type
_entity_poly.pdbx_seq_one_letter_code
_entity_poly.pdbx_strand_id
1 'polypeptide(L)'
;MLIGIDKSGTTDLFSRITKHPEIKGNTGNQEKETKWWSWLRYGFWLRQNAKRRRQTFYEYISYFDSSAGHIRNTVNDQGYHNLITGDGTPMDMWDYRGWPQIPQNLNKSDPEILTPHLIRHLNPDMKFIIILRNPIDRYLDFRMLAI
;
A
#
# COMPACT_ATOMS: atom_id res chain seq x y z
N MET A 1 4.90 3.50 -4.59
CA MET A 1 4.20 2.38 -3.93
C MET A 1 4.56 1.06 -4.61
N LEU A 2 4.89 0.02 -3.85
CA LEU A 2 5.07 -1.36 -4.34
C LEU A 2 3.74 -2.11 -4.13
N ILE A 3 2.89 -2.13 -5.16
CA ILE A 3 1.47 -2.46 -4.98
C ILE A 3 1.11 -3.90 -5.29
N GLY A 4 2.03 -4.73 -5.77
CA GLY A 4 1.67 -6.11 -6.10
C GLY A 4 2.67 -6.85 -6.95
N ILE A 5 2.36 -8.10 -7.31
CA ILE A 5 1.22 -8.90 -6.82
C ILE A 5 1.70 -9.82 -5.67
N ASP A 6 0.82 -10.14 -4.72
CA ASP A 6 1.07 -11.16 -3.70
C ASP A 6 1.71 -12.43 -4.28
N LYS A 7 2.65 -13.01 -3.52
CA LYS A 7 3.42 -14.22 -3.90
C LYS A 7 4.27 -14.07 -5.18
N SER A 8 4.60 -12.83 -5.53
CA SER A 8 5.52 -12.51 -6.63
C SER A 8 6.87 -11.96 -6.15
N GLY A 9 7.21 -12.13 -4.87
CA GLY A 9 8.51 -11.68 -4.32
C GLY A 9 8.55 -10.21 -3.83
N THR A 10 7.40 -9.58 -3.59
CA THR A 10 7.33 -8.17 -3.14
C THR A 10 8.07 -7.91 -1.82
N THR A 11 8.05 -8.85 -0.87
CA THR A 11 8.80 -8.74 0.39
C THR A 11 10.31 -8.78 0.16
N ASP A 12 10.81 -9.73 -0.64
CA ASP A 12 12.24 -9.81 -0.96
C ASP A 12 12.70 -8.53 -1.69
N LEU A 13 11.95 -8.08 -2.72
CA LEU A 13 12.30 -6.84 -3.42
C LEU A 13 12.35 -5.65 -2.46
N PHE A 14 11.32 -5.47 -1.63
CA PHE A 14 11.29 -4.36 -0.68
C PHE A 14 12.48 -4.39 0.27
N SER A 15 12.80 -5.57 0.83
CA SER A 15 13.94 -5.76 1.74
C SER A 15 15.30 -5.43 1.12
N ARG A 16 15.41 -5.51 -0.22
CA ARG A 16 16.62 -5.16 -0.96
C ARG A 16 16.67 -3.69 -1.30
N ILE A 17 15.54 -3.12 -1.73
CA ILE A 17 15.44 -1.70 -2.08
C ILE A 17 15.68 -0.82 -0.84
N THR A 18 15.19 -1.21 0.34
CA THR A 18 15.41 -0.45 1.59
C THR A 18 16.85 -0.49 2.10
N LYS A 19 17.75 -1.26 1.47
CA LYS A 19 19.19 -1.19 1.76
C LYS A 19 19.84 0.04 1.12
N HIS A 20 19.17 0.69 0.16
CA HIS A 20 19.66 1.93 -0.43
C HIS A 20 19.52 3.07 0.60
N PRO A 21 20.56 3.90 0.83
CA PRO A 21 20.55 4.91 1.89
C PRO A 21 19.44 5.96 1.72
N GLU A 22 19.01 6.20 0.48
CA GLU A 22 17.94 7.16 0.17
C GLU A 22 16.54 6.55 0.24
N ILE A 23 16.38 5.29 0.65
CA ILE A 23 15.07 4.63 0.71
C ILE A 23 14.77 4.21 2.14
N LYS A 24 13.65 4.71 2.68
CA LYS A 24 13.21 4.42 4.04
C LYS A 24 11.83 3.76 4.06
N GLY A 25 11.76 2.63 4.73
CA GLY A 25 10.51 1.94 5.04
C GLY A 25 9.56 2.79 5.89
N ASN A 26 8.27 2.48 5.82
CA ASN A 26 7.27 3.05 6.71
C ASN A 26 7.16 2.20 7.99
N THR A 27 6.32 2.60 8.94
CA THR A 27 6.15 1.87 10.22
C THR A 27 5.09 0.75 10.15
N GLY A 28 4.67 0.37 8.95
CA GLY A 28 3.72 -0.72 8.69
C GLY A 28 4.35 -2.11 8.85
N ASN A 29 3.60 -3.15 8.47
CA ASN A 29 4.11 -4.51 8.56
C ASN A 29 5.29 -4.70 7.60
N GLN A 30 6.35 -5.38 8.05
CA GLN A 30 7.60 -5.56 7.30
C GLN A 30 8.18 -4.23 6.80
N GLU A 31 7.93 -3.14 7.54
CA GLU A 31 8.35 -1.78 7.22
C GLU A 31 7.79 -1.26 5.88
N LYS A 32 6.69 -1.85 5.39
CA LYS A 32 6.12 -1.51 4.07
C LYS A 32 4.60 -1.51 4.00
N GLU A 33 3.90 -2.47 4.62
CA GLU A 33 2.48 -2.70 4.35
C GLU A 33 1.60 -1.93 5.34
N THR A 34 0.96 -0.86 4.87
CA THR A 34 -0.04 -0.13 5.67
C THR A 34 -1.40 -0.83 5.64
N LYS A 35 -1.73 -1.52 4.52
CA LYS A 35 -3.04 -2.16 4.27
C LYS A 35 -4.22 -1.19 4.26
N TRP A 36 -3.96 0.12 4.23
CA TRP A 36 -4.99 1.13 4.40
C TRP A 36 -5.90 1.25 3.19
N TRP A 37 -5.32 1.33 2.00
CA TRP A 37 -6.02 1.54 0.74
C TRP A 37 -6.99 0.42 0.39
N SER A 38 -6.57 -0.83 0.54
CA SER A 38 -7.38 -2.01 0.27
C SER A 38 -8.29 -2.39 1.44
N TRP A 39 -7.83 -2.33 2.70
CA TRP A 39 -8.54 -2.94 3.83
C TRP A 39 -8.90 -2.00 4.98
N LEU A 40 -7.92 -1.38 5.64
CA LEU A 40 -8.15 -0.76 6.95
C LEU A 40 -9.05 0.47 6.89
N ARG A 41 -9.09 1.22 5.78
CA ARG A 41 -10.06 2.31 5.61
C ARG A 41 -11.52 1.84 5.58
N TYR A 42 -11.74 0.58 5.22
CA TYR A 42 -13.06 -0.04 5.13
C TYR A 42 -13.40 -0.93 6.33
N GLY A 43 -12.44 -1.16 7.21
CA GLY A 43 -12.60 -2.06 8.36
C GLY A 43 -12.50 -3.54 8.01
N PHE A 44 -11.88 -3.86 6.87
CA PHE A 44 -11.64 -5.25 6.46
C PHE A 44 -10.42 -5.85 7.13
N TRP A 45 -10.38 -7.18 7.15
CA TRP A 45 -9.24 -7.95 7.59
C TRP A 45 -9.12 -9.26 6.81
N LEU A 46 -7.98 -9.94 6.98
CA LEU A 46 -7.62 -11.17 6.26
C LEU A 46 -8.64 -12.31 6.46
N ARG A 47 -9.33 -12.35 7.61
CA ARG A 47 -10.46 -13.26 7.88
C ARG A 47 -11.77 -12.50 7.71
N GLN A 48 -12.67 -12.99 6.85
CA GLN A 48 -13.92 -12.29 6.46
C GLN A 48 -14.81 -11.90 7.64
N ASN A 49 -14.75 -12.62 8.77
CA ASN A 49 -15.57 -12.33 9.96
C ASN A 49 -14.90 -11.36 10.95
N ALA A 50 -13.63 -11.00 10.74
CA ALA A 50 -12.92 -10.07 11.60
C ALA A 50 -13.10 -8.64 11.07
N LYS A 51 -14.13 -7.93 11.53
CA LYS A 51 -14.23 -6.48 11.30
C LYS A 51 -13.23 -5.77 12.20
N ARG A 52 -12.41 -4.90 11.61
CA ARG A 52 -11.56 -3.97 12.37
C ARG A 52 -12.15 -2.58 12.37
N ARG A 53 -11.76 -1.77 13.35
CA ARG A 53 -12.03 -0.34 13.35
C ARG A 53 -11.52 0.25 12.03
N ARG A 54 -12.35 1.05 11.37
CA ARG A 54 -11.94 1.81 10.20
C ARG A 54 -10.84 2.79 10.60
N GLN A 55 -9.75 2.79 9.85
CA GLN A 55 -8.69 3.77 10.01
C GLN A 55 -9.01 5.03 9.20
N THR A 56 -8.76 6.18 9.82
CA THR A 56 -8.81 7.49 9.17
C THR A 56 -7.63 7.66 8.22
N PHE A 57 -7.69 8.69 7.38
CA PHE A 57 -6.55 9.05 6.53
C PHE A 57 -5.36 9.55 7.36
N TYR A 58 -5.59 10.19 8.50
CA TYR A 58 -4.52 10.63 9.40
C TYR A 58 -3.68 9.44 9.92
N GLU A 59 -4.36 8.34 10.28
CA GLU A 59 -3.69 7.11 10.70
C GLU A 59 -2.91 6.42 9.57
N TYR A 60 -3.28 6.65 8.31
CA TYR A 60 -2.47 6.22 7.18
C TYR A 60 -1.19 7.06 7.06
N ILE A 61 -1.32 8.38 7.16
CA ILE A 61 -0.17 9.29 7.07
C ILE A 61 0.82 9.07 8.21
N SER A 62 0.36 8.72 9.41
CA SER A 62 1.24 8.47 10.56
C SER A 62 2.20 7.29 10.36
N TYR A 63 1.93 6.38 9.41
CA TYR A 63 2.91 5.36 9.03
C TYR A 63 4.22 5.96 8.49
N PHE A 64 4.18 7.20 8.02
CA PHE A 64 5.30 7.89 7.40
C PHE A 64 5.97 8.92 8.32
N ASP A 65 5.54 9.05 9.58
CA ASP A 65 6.06 10.08 10.51
C ASP A 65 7.57 9.98 10.71
N SER A 66 8.13 8.76 10.77
CA SER A 66 9.58 8.54 10.89
C SER A 66 10.33 9.05 9.65
N SER A 67 9.75 8.90 8.47
CA SER A 67 10.34 9.41 7.21
C SER A 67 10.18 10.92 7.12
N ALA A 68 9.01 11.46 7.46
CA ALA A 68 8.75 12.89 7.49
C ALA A 68 9.67 13.62 8.47
N GLY A 69 9.87 13.07 9.67
CA GLY A 69 10.80 13.60 10.65
C GLY A 69 12.25 13.59 10.17
N HIS A 70 12.66 12.54 9.45
CA HIS A 70 14.00 12.49 8.87
C HIS A 70 14.18 13.57 7.80
N ILE A 71 13.25 13.68 6.85
CA ILE A 71 13.25 14.72 5.80
C ILE A 71 13.32 16.10 6.45
N ARG A 72 12.49 16.37 7.47
CA ARG A 72 12.49 17.67 8.16
C ARG A 72 13.86 18.05 8.73
N ASN A 73 14.64 17.07 9.19
CA ASN A 73 15.93 17.30 9.84
C ASN A 73 17.12 17.31 8.85
N THR A 74 16.91 16.92 7.60
CA THR A 74 17.96 16.70 6.59
C THR A 74 17.73 17.48 5.30
N VAL A 75 16.59 18.14 5.17
CA VAL A 75 16.26 19.02 4.05
C VAL A 75 17.32 20.11 3.91
N ASN A 76 17.73 20.38 2.67
CA ASN A 76 18.69 21.45 2.38
C ASN A 76 18.01 22.83 2.41
N ASP A 77 18.82 23.89 2.25
CA ASP A 77 18.36 25.28 2.26
C ASP A 77 17.33 25.59 1.14
N GLN A 78 17.30 24.78 0.08
CA GLN A 78 16.36 24.89 -1.04
C GLN A 78 15.05 24.11 -0.80
N GLY A 79 14.87 23.47 0.36
CA GLY A 79 13.67 22.69 0.66
C GLY A 79 13.65 21.30 0.01
N TYR A 80 14.79 20.81 -0.48
CA TYR A 80 14.92 19.54 -1.18
C TYR A 80 15.57 18.45 -0.31
N HIS A 81 15.11 17.21 -0.50
CA HIS A 81 15.65 16.02 0.14
C HIS A 81 15.55 14.78 -0.78
N ASN A 82 16.55 13.89 -0.76
CA ASN A 82 16.60 12.71 -1.63
C ASN A 82 15.78 11.50 -1.13
N LEU A 83 15.35 11.51 0.13
CA LEU A 83 14.67 10.35 0.74
C LEU A 83 13.39 10.01 0.00
N ILE A 84 13.28 8.74 -0.34
CA ILE A 84 12.08 8.11 -0.88
C ILE A 84 11.47 7.22 0.20
N THR A 85 10.17 7.36 0.39
CA THR A 85 9.37 6.46 1.24
C THR A 85 8.06 6.12 0.53
N GLY A 86 7.37 5.07 0.95
CA GLY A 86 6.12 4.70 0.33
C GLY A 86 5.46 3.47 0.94
N ASP A 87 4.25 3.18 0.46
CA ASP A 87 3.50 1.98 0.81
C ASP A 87 3.92 0.80 -0.09
N GLY A 88 4.05 -0.38 0.51
CA GLY A 88 4.39 -1.63 -0.14
C GLY A 88 3.33 -2.72 0.00
N THR A 89 2.05 -2.35 0.13
CA THR A 89 0.91 -3.28 0.27
C THR A 89 0.55 -3.94 -1.06
N PRO A 90 0.75 -5.28 -1.22
CA PRO A 90 0.50 -5.97 -2.50
C PRO A 90 -0.97 -6.14 -2.91
N MET A 91 -1.88 -5.94 -1.95
CA MET A 91 -3.32 -6.11 -2.12
C MET A 91 -3.97 -4.88 -2.77
N ASP A 92 -3.29 -3.74 -2.74
CA ASP A 92 -3.77 -2.50 -3.35
C ASP A 92 -3.91 -2.60 -4.88
N MET A 93 -3.22 -3.57 -5.49
CA MET A 93 -3.34 -3.89 -6.92
C MET A 93 -4.64 -4.63 -7.29
N TRP A 94 -5.25 -5.40 -6.38
CA TRP A 94 -6.33 -6.32 -6.79
C TRP A 94 -7.55 -6.35 -5.87
N ASP A 95 -7.44 -5.97 -4.60
CA ASP A 95 -8.57 -6.03 -3.68
C ASP A 95 -9.34 -4.71 -3.65
N TYR A 96 -10.35 -4.65 -4.54
CA TYR A 96 -11.26 -3.51 -4.63
C TYR A 96 -12.62 -3.77 -3.99
N ARG A 97 -12.79 -4.80 -3.16
CA ARG A 97 -14.10 -5.17 -2.58
C ARG A 97 -14.73 -4.07 -1.74
N GLY A 98 -13.95 -3.07 -1.30
CA GLY A 98 -14.42 -1.90 -0.58
C GLY A 98 -15.00 -0.79 -1.45
N TRP A 99 -14.98 -0.93 -2.77
CA TRP A 99 -15.48 0.09 -3.70
C TRP A 99 -16.90 0.59 -3.40
N PRO A 100 -17.87 -0.23 -2.92
CA PRO A 100 -19.22 0.27 -2.62
C PRO A 100 -19.27 1.24 -1.43
N GLN A 101 -18.21 1.26 -0.60
CA GLN A 101 -18.08 2.18 0.54
C GLN A 101 -17.46 3.54 0.14
N ILE A 102 -17.05 3.71 -1.12
CA ILE A 102 -16.57 4.99 -1.64
C ILE A 102 -17.80 5.89 -1.90
N PRO A 103 -17.86 7.13 -1.37
CA PRO A 103 -19.03 8.00 -1.53
C PRO A 103 -19.48 8.20 -2.98
N GLN A 104 -18.53 8.30 -3.91
CA GLN A 104 -18.77 8.47 -5.35
C GLN A 104 -19.38 7.23 -6.02
N ASN A 105 -19.40 6.09 -5.34
CA ASN A 105 -19.97 4.84 -5.82
C ASN A 105 -21.29 4.46 -5.13
N LEU A 106 -21.81 5.29 -4.22
CA LEU A 106 -23.05 5.00 -3.51
C LEU A 106 -24.19 4.77 -4.51
N ASN A 107 -24.96 3.71 -4.29
CA ASN A 107 -26.10 3.28 -5.11
C ASN A 107 -25.78 2.90 -6.56
N LYS A 108 -24.52 2.61 -6.88
CA LYS A 108 -24.12 2.11 -8.21
C LYS A 108 -24.04 0.58 -8.24
N SER A 109 -24.37 -0.02 -9.38
CA SER A 109 -24.16 -1.45 -9.64
C SER A 109 -22.69 -1.79 -9.87
N ASP A 110 -21.94 -0.83 -10.42
CA ASP A 110 -20.55 -0.97 -10.83
C ASP A 110 -19.70 0.18 -10.29
N PRO A 111 -18.40 -0.04 -10.04
CA PRO A 111 -17.51 1.01 -9.55
C PRO A 111 -17.21 2.05 -10.63
N GLU A 112 -17.49 3.31 -10.35
CA GLU A 112 -16.97 4.43 -11.15
C GLU A 112 -15.57 4.83 -10.66
N ILE A 113 -15.39 4.86 -9.34
CA ILE A 113 -14.14 5.21 -8.68
C ILE A 113 -13.56 3.99 -7.98
N LEU A 114 -12.24 3.85 -8.05
CA LEU A 114 -11.49 2.74 -7.45
C LEU A 114 -10.29 3.32 -6.71
N THR A 115 -9.60 2.48 -5.93
CA THR A 115 -8.38 2.85 -5.21
C THR A 115 -7.36 3.58 -6.10
N PRO A 116 -7.03 3.13 -7.33
CA PRO A 116 -6.09 3.86 -8.19
C PRO A 116 -6.54 5.29 -8.55
N HIS A 117 -7.85 5.50 -8.76
CA HIS A 117 -8.41 6.83 -9.03
C HIS A 117 -8.19 7.77 -7.83
N LEU A 118 -8.39 7.26 -6.61
CA LEU A 118 -8.18 8.02 -5.38
C LEU A 118 -6.70 8.34 -5.14
N ILE A 119 -5.79 7.38 -5.39
CA ILE A 119 -4.34 7.62 -5.25
C ILE A 119 -3.88 8.68 -6.26
N ARG A 120 -4.32 8.60 -7.51
CA ARG A 120 -4.00 9.60 -8.55
C ARG A 120 -4.53 10.98 -8.19
N HIS A 121 -5.72 11.06 -7.60
CA HIS A 121 -6.29 12.33 -7.15
C HIS A 121 -5.47 12.97 -6.02
N LEU A 122 -4.96 12.17 -5.07
CA LEU A 122 -4.14 12.67 -3.97
C LEU A 122 -2.71 13.03 -4.40
N ASN A 123 -2.09 12.22 -5.25
CA ASN A 123 -0.74 12.44 -5.74
C ASN A 123 -0.64 11.94 -7.20
N PRO A 124 -0.78 12.84 -8.18
CA PRO A 124 -0.73 12.48 -9.60
C PRO A 124 0.67 11.98 -10.04
N ASP A 125 1.72 12.35 -9.32
CA ASP A 125 3.11 11.99 -9.62
C ASP A 125 3.56 10.68 -8.94
N MET A 126 2.66 10.01 -8.23
CA MET A 126 2.92 8.74 -7.54
C MET A 126 3.50 7.69 -8.51
N LYS A 127 4.62 7.10 -8.12
CA LYS A 127 5.25 5.99 -8.87
C LYS A 127 4.76 4.65 -8.33
N PHE A 128 4.37 3.76 -9.23
CA PHE A 128 3.95 2.40 -8.91
C PHE A 128 5.00 1.39 -9.37
N ILE A 129 5.32 0.45 -8.50
CA ILE A 129 6.14 -0.72 -8.80
C ILE A 129 5.24 -1.95 -8.69
N ILE A 130 5.24 -2.76 -9.74
CA ILE A 130 4.49 -4.01 -9.81
C ILE A 130 5.47 -5.11 -10.21
N ILE A 131 5.45 -6.21 -9.46
CA ILE A 131 6.16 -7.45 -9.80
C ILE A 131 5.11 -8.48 -10.20
N LEU A 132 5.29 -9.05 -11.38
CA LEU A 132 4.43 -10.12 -11.89
C LEU A 132 5.20 -11.44 -11.83
N ARG A 133 4.48 -12.52 -11.50
CA ARG A 133 4.95 -13.90 -11.57
C ARG A 133 3.96 -14.70 -12.40
N ASN A 134 4.42 -15.80 -13.01
CA ASN A 134 3.55 -16.76 -13.67
C ASN A 134 2.35 -17.09 -12.75
N PRO A 135 1.10 -16.92 -13.23
CA PRO A 135 -0.08 -17.09 -12.40
C PRO A 135 -0.27 -18.51 -11.86
N ILE A 136 0.25 -19.53 -12.55
CA ILE A 136 0.21 -20.94 -12.09
C ILE A 136 1.12 -21.11 -10.87
N ASP A 137 2.38 -20.67 -10.97
CA ASP A 137 3.34 -20.77 -9.85
C ASP A 137 2.87 -19.96 -8.65
N ARG A 138 2.34 -18.75 -8.92
CA ARG A 138 1.75 -17.89 -7.89
C ARG A 138 0.60 -18.61 -7.17
N TYR A 139 -0.26 -19.30 -7.91
CA TYR A 139 -1.40 -20.04 -7.34
C TYR A 139 -0.97 -21.21 -6.46
N LEU A 140 0.07 -21.95 -6.86
CA LEU A 140 0.62 -23.06 -6.06
C LEU A 140 1.13 -22.56 -4.69
N ASP A 141 1.83 -21.42 -4.65
CA ASP A 141 2.28 -20.80 -3.40
C ASP A 141 1.11 -20.37 -2.49
N PHE A 142 0.00 -19.93 -3.07
CA PHE A 142 -1.22 -19.64 -2.28
C PHE A 142 -1.77 -20.90 -1.61
N ARG A 143 -1.75 -22.04 -2.30
CA ARG A 143 -2.23 -23.31 -1.73
C ARG A 143 -1.31 -23.88 -0.65
N MET A 144 0.01 -23.73 -0.78
CA MET A 144 0.96 -24.25 0.21
C MET A 144 0.85 -23.59 1.59
N LEU A 145 0.26 -22.40 1.69
CA LEU A 145 0.04 -21.70 2.97
C LEU A 145 -1.34 -21.97 3.59
N ALA A 146 -2.18 -22.76 2.92
CA ALA A 146 -3.52 -23.13 3.37
C ALA A 146 -3.59 -24.56 3.95
N ILE A 147 -2.45 -25.24 4.06
CA ILE A 147 -2.24 -26.54 4.72
C ILE A 147 -1.48 -26.26 6.02
#